data_AF-A0A9N8HI83-F1
#
_entry.id   AF-A0A9N8HI83-F1
#
_cell.length_a   1.000
_cell.length_b   1.000
_cell.length_c   1.000
_cell.angle_alpha   90.00
_cell.angle_beta   90.00
_cell.angle_gamma   90.00
#
_symmetry.space_group_name_H-M   'P 1'
#
loop_
_entity.id
_entity.type
_entity.pdbx_description
1 polymer ?
#
loop_
_entity_poly.entity_id
_entity_poly.type
_entity_poly.pdbx_seq_one_letter_code
_entity_poly.pdbx_strand_id
1 'polypeptide(L)'
;MEDVRAEDASMEDIRTEDASIRVAEDASMAEDASMADVPMQKKRKLNDADVPMQDDPSSMTYRQLQKACKERGLKANGKKEELQKRLEEYLKDPAAHEAAKAAEEAKKKAMKDKHIDWRHHPAKEILDEDLEQDGWLYGQDNLDAKLVYDVYLRSEHAEFFIDVPFDQFETNFKKKVDRAAQRRARSAQEEEWMKHDRKLYPRKTHNARGEPVFDMDIEAKETLRYDVKYKLNERMLPQELHQYREVYGKYKLDIFRQRIYQEARRNKFLNWLEQKRIEKRVAYRKAAAAKAAKKAEAEAKAAKKAKAEEEVSL
;
A
#
# COMPACT_ATOMS: atom_id res chain seq x y z
N MET A 1 -70.32 10.69 22.33
CA MET A 1 -70.14 11.78 23.30
C MET A 1 -69.00 11.39 24.22
N GLU A 2 -67.77 11.56 23.76
CA GLU A 2 -66.60 11.68 24.62
C GLU A 2 -65.75 12.77 23.98
N ASP A 3 -65.78 13.93 24.63
CA ASP A 3 -64.93 15.09 24.41
C ASP A 3 -63.60 14.92 25.17
N VAL A 4 -62.65 15.81 24.85
CA VAL A 4 -61.45 16.20 25.62
C VAL A 4 -60.24 15.29 25.33
N ARG A 5 -59.06 15.73 24.87
CA ARG A 5 -58.29 16.95 25.17
C ARG A 5 -57.24 17.13 24.07
N ALA A 6 -57.11 18.35 23.58
CA ALA A 6 -55.96 18.85 22.84
C ALA A 6 -54.83 19.15 23.83
N GLU A 7 -53.62 18.69 23.55
CA GLU A 7 -52.40 19.23 24.16
C GLU A 7 -51.50 19.80 23.05
N ASP A 8 -51.57 21.13 22.96
CA ASP A 8 -50.51 22.00 22.49
C ASP A 8 -49.23 21.72 23.27
N ALA A 9 -48.13 21.44 22.57
CA ALA A 9 -46.79 21.58 23.13
C ALA A 9 -45.80 22.04 22.06
N SER A 10 -45.54 23.35 22.13
CA SER A 10 -44.23 24.00 22.01
C SER A 10 -43.40 23.72 20.75
N MET A 11 -43.60 24.65 19.81
CA MET A 11 -42.64 25.18 18.85
C MET A 11 -41.42 25.75 19.60
N GLU A 12 -40.30 25.03 19.59
CA GLU A 12 -38.99 25.57 19.98
C GLU A 12 -38.21 26.01 18.72
N ASP A 13 -37.95 27.31 18.70
CA ASP A 13 -37.13 28.04 17.74
C ASP A 13 -35.67 27.58 17.76
N ILE A 14 -35.24 26.83 16.74
CA ILE A 14 -33.82 26.69 16.44
C ILE A 14 -33.41 27.83 15.51
N ARG A 15 -32.82 28.83 16.17
CA ARG A 15 -32.13 29.99 15.60
C ARG A 15 -31.21 29.61 14.44
N THR A 16 -31.43 30.30 13.33
CA THR A 16 -30.48 30.58 12.27
C THR A 16 -29.44 31.60 12.73
N GLU A 17 -28.19 31.19 12.81
CA GLU A 17 -27.00 32.05 12.67
C GLU A 17 -26.24 31.43 11.48
N ASP A 18 -26.26 31.97 10.26
CA ASP A 18 -25.67 33.24 9.81
C ASP A 18 -24.29 33.51 10.41
N ALA A 19 -23.22 33.18 9.67
CA ALA A 19 -22.34 34.19 9.07
C ALA A 19 -20.96 33.62 8.67
N SER A 20 -20.64 33.83 7.39
CA SER A 20 -19.36 34.40 6.94
C SER A 20 -18.05 33.74 7.39
N ILE A 21 -17.56 32.75 6.63
CA ILE A 21 -16.12 32.54 6.48
C ILE A 21 -15.66 33.32 5.24
N ARG A 22 -15.01 34.44 5.53
CA ARG A 22 -14.46 35.41 4.58
C ARG A 22 -13.29 34.81 3.81
N VAL A 23 -13.33 35.04 2.51
CA VAL A 23 -12.17 35.15 1.62
C VAL A 23 -11.31 36.32 2.13
N ALA A 24 -10.03 36.08 2.38
CA ALA A 24 -9.02 37.11 2.50
C ALA A 24 -7.78 36.63 1.73
N GLU A 25 -7.69 37.11 0.49
CA GLU A 25 -6.42 37.42 -0.14
C GLU A 25 -5.77 38.55 0.67
N ASP A 26 -4.49 38.44 0.98
CA ASP A 26 -3.64 39.62 1.10
C ASP A 26 -2.19 39.29 0.76
N ALA A 27 -1.70 40.05 -0.21
CA ALA A 27 -0.33 40.13 -0.64
C ALA A 27 0.34 41.34 0.02
N SER A 28 1.68 41.31 0.06
CA SER A 28 2.60 42.43 0.33
C SER A 28 2.76 42.87 1.79
N MET A 29 3.98 42.77 2.35
CA MET A 29 4.99 43.81 2.26
C MET A 29 6.31 43.35 2.91
N ALA A 30 7.41 43.72 2.26
CA ALA A 30 8.76 43.68 2.79
C ALA A 30 8.96 44.79 3.83
N GLU A 31 9.92 44.59 4.75
CA GLU A 31 10.93 45.52 5.33
C GLU A 31 11.44 44.83 6.62
N ASP A 32 12.63 44.25 6.60
CA ASP A 32 13.92 44.89 6.91
C ASP A 32 14.02 45.34 8.38
N ALA A 33 14.60 44.47 9.21
CA ALA A 33 15.17 44.85 10.50
C ALA A 33 16.22 43.82 10.93
N SER A 34 17.47 44.17 10.64
CA SER A 34 18.69 43.76 11.31
C SER A 34 18.52 43.29 12.75
N MET A 35 18.95 42.07 13.06
CA MET A 35 19.31 41.69 14.43
C MET A 35 20.62 40.94 14.44
N ALA A 36 21.66 41.76 14.65
CA ALA A 36 22.98 41.49 15.21
C ALA A 36 23.42 40.02 15.37
N ASP A 37 24.43 39.69 14.58
CA ASP A 37 25.51 38.76 14.88
C ASP A 37 25.95 38.86 16.35
N VAL A 38 25.71 37.80 17.13
CA VAL A 38 26.40 37.56 18.40
C VAL A 38 27.25 36.30 18.21
N PRO A 39 28.58 36.44 18.05
CA PRO A 39 29.48 35.29 18.01
C PRO A 39 29.56 34.73 19.42
N MET A 40 28.74 33.70 19.69
CA MET A 40 28.77 32.96 20.93
C MET A 40 30.12 32.26 21.02
N GLN A 41 31.04 32.89 21.76
CA GLN A 41 32.38 32.41 22.06
C GLN A 41 32.29 31.01 22.65
N LYS A 42 32.53 30.02 21.79
CA LYS A 42 32.70 28.62 22.16
C LYS A 42 33.96 28.55 23.01
N LYS A 43 33.80 28.64 24.33
CA LYS A 43 34.86 28.43 25.32
C LYS A 43 35.54 27.10 25.02
N ARG A 44 36.68 27.16 24.34
CA ARG A 44 37.67 26.09 24.30
C ARG A 44 38.14 25.93 25.74
N LYS A 45 37.61 24.91 26.43
CA LYS A 45 38.30 24.36 27.59
C LYS A 45 39.53 23.66 27.05
N LEU A 46 40.66 24.35 27.20
CA LEU A 46 41.99 23.79 27.06
C LEU A 46 42.28 22.97 28.31
N ASN A 47 42.94 21.85 28.08
CA ASN A 47 43.69 21.01 29.00
C ASN A 47 42.85 20.10 29.92
N ASP A 48 43.01 18.79 29.72
CA ASP A 48 43.80 18.03 30.69
C ASP A 48 44.45 16.81 30.02
N ALA A 49 45.78 16.78 30.18
CA ALA A 49 46.71 15.65 30.17
C ALA A 49 46.34 14.36 29.41
N ASP A 50 47.21 14.02 28.46
CA ASP A 50 47.60 12.63 28.19
C ASP A 50 48.03 11.96 29.51
N VAL A 51 47.07 11.38 30.23
CA VAL A 51 47.34 10.42 31.30
C VAL A 51 46.94 9.05 30.76
N PRO A 52 47.91 8.17 30.44
CA PRO A 52 47.61 6.77 30.16
C PRO A 52 47.23 6.11 31.48
N MET A 53 45.94 6.20 31.86
CA MET A 53 45.43 5.66 33.12
C MET A 53 44.25 4.72 32.87
N GLN A 54 44.62 3.44 32.87
CA GLN A 54 43.85 2.27 33.28
C GLN A 54 42.44 2.12 32.67
N ASP A 55 42.35 1.21 31.71
CA ASP A 55 41.17 0.74 30.97
C ASP A 55 40.12 0.02 31.85
N ASP A 56 39.81 0.51 33.06
CA ASP A 56 38.77 -0.07 33.89
C ASP A 56 37.41 0.58 33.57
N PRO A 57 36.49 -0.13 32.88
CA PRO A 57 35.19 0.42 32.45
C PRO A 57 34.28 0.82 33.62
N SER A 58 34.58 0.36 34.83
CA SER A 58 33.85 0.73 36.05
C SER A 58 34.00 2.22 36.44
N SER A 59 35.14 2.84 36.13
CA SER A 59 35.42 4.25 36.48
C SER A 59 34.89 5.27 35.44
N MET A 60 34.54 4.80 34.24
CA MET A 60 34.14 5.67 33.13
C MET A 60 32.75 6.29 33.31
N THR A 61 32.61 7.56 32.91
CA THR A 61 31.31 8.23 32.80
C THR A 61 30.47 7.63 31.66
N TYR A 62 29.14 7.78 31.71
CA TYR A 62 28.25 7.25 30.67
C TYR A 62 28.63 7.70 29.25
N ARG A 63 29.02 8.97 29.07
CA ARG A 63 29.47 9.49 27.77
C ARG A 63 30.79 8.88 27.31
N GLN A 64 31.71 8.62 28.22
CA GLN A 64 32.97 7.93 27.92
C GLN A 64 32.71 6.47 27.54
N LEU A 65 31.80 5.77 28.23
CA LEU A 65 31.37 4.42 27.89
C LEU A 65 30.71 4.36 26.51
N GLN A 66 29.82 5.29 26.19
CA GLN A 66 29.23 5.38 24.84
C GLN A 66 30.29 5.64 23.76
N LYS A 67 31.27 6.51 24.04
CA LYS A 67 32.37 6.80 23.11
C LYS A 67 33.25 5.57 22.90
N ALA A 68 33.67 4.91 23.97
CA ALA A 68 34.45 3.68 23.94
C ALA A 68 33.72 2.52 23.25
N CYS A 69 32.40 2.38 23.45
CA CYS A 69 31.59 1.43 22.69
C CYS A 69 31.57 1.75 21.19
N LYS A 70 31.40 3.03 20.80
CA LYS A 70 31.38 3.44 19.39
C LYS A 70 32.73 3.22 18.70
N GLU A 71 33.82 3.56 19.37
CA GLU A 71 35.18 3.36 18.87
C GLU A 71 35.49 1.88 18.62
N ARG A 72 34.94 0.98 19.46
CA ARG A 72 35.05 -0.48 19.31
C ARG A 72 33.93 -1.09 18.46
N GLY A 73 33.10 -0.27 17.82
CA GLY A 73 32.01 -0.74 16.94
C GLY A 73 30.90 -1.53 17.65
N LEU A 74 30.71 -1.33 18.96
CA LEU A 74 29.65 -1.90 19.80
C LEU A 74 28.41 -0.99 19.80
N LYS A 75 27.24 -1.58 20.12
CA LYS A 75 26.00 -0.80 20.31
C LYS A 75 26.15 0.16 21.51
N ALA A 76 26.03 1.45 21.26
CA ALA A 76 26.20 2.53 22.27
C ALA A 76 24.89 2.98 22.94
N ASN A 77 23.81 2.21 22.78
CA ASN A 77 22.51 2.48 23.37
C ASN A 77 22.31 1.55 24.58
N GLY A 78 21.63 2.03 25.62
CA GLY A 78 21.36 1.27 26.85
C GLY A 78 21.67 2.05 28.13
N LYS A 79 21.43 1.40 29.27
CA LYS A 79 21.81 1.91 30.59
C LYS A 79 23.34 1.83 30.80
N LYS A 80 23.88 2.59 31.75
CA LYS A 80 25.34 2.62 32.05
C LYS A 80 25.92 1.22 32.29
N GLU A 81 25.24 0.43 33.12
CA GLU A 81 25.63 -0.94 33.47
C GLU A 81 25.68 -1.87 32.24
N GLU A 82 24.75 -1.72 31.30
CA GLU A 82 24.73 -2.51 30.07
C GLU A 82 25.91 -2.18 29.15
N LEU A 83 26.32 -0.91 29.11
CA LEU A 83 27.50 -0.47 28.35
C LEU A 83 28.79 -0.95 29.00
N GLN A 84 28.88 -0.90 30.34
CA GLN A 84 30.01 -1.42 31.11
C GLN A 84 30.18 -2.93 30.86
N LYS A 85 29.11 -3.71 31.06
CA LYS A 85 29.14 -5.16 30.84
C LYS A 85 29.53 -5.53 29.41
N ARG A 86 29.02 -4.80 28.41
CA ARG A 86 29.34 -5.04 26.98
C ARG A 86 30.81 -4.70 26.65
N LEU A 87 31.38 -3.70 27.31
CA LEU A 87 32.80 -3.37 27.21
C LEU A 87 33.68 -4.39 27.93
N GLU A 88 33.30 -4.83 29.11
CA GLU A 88 34.01 -5.89 29.87
C GLU A 88 34.01 -7.22 29.11
N GLU A 89 32.86 -7.62 28.53
CA GLU A 89 32.76 -8.82 27.69
C GLU A 89 33.64 -8.72 26.43
N TYR A 90 33.70 -7.54 25.80
CA TYR A 90 34.59 -7.30 24.64
C TYR A 90 36.07 -7.35 25.02
N LEU A 91 36.45 -6.81 26.17
CA LEU A 91 37.82 -6.83 26.67
C LEU A 91 38.28 -8.24 27.07
N LYS A 92 37.34 -9.08 27.52
CA LYS A 92 37.62 -10.46 27.91
C LYS A 92 37.98 -11.35 26.71
N ASP A 93 37.24 -11.22 25.61
CA ASP A 93 37.45 -12.02 24.39
C ASP A 93 37.18 -11.18 23.11
N PRO A 94 38.08 -10.26 22.73
CA PRO A 94 37.86 -9.37 21.58
C PRO A 94 37.77 -10.15 20.26
N ALA A 95 38.53 -11.24 20.13
CA ALA A 95 38.49 -12.12 18.96
C ALA A 95 37.13 -12.84 18.80
N ALA A 96 36.51 -13.27 19.90
CA ALA A 96 35.21 -13.92 19.86
C ALA A 96 34.10 -12.92 19.49
N HIS A 97 34.19 -11.68 19.97
CA HIS A 97 33.23 -10.64 19.64
C HIS A 97 33.33 -10.19 18.18
N GLU A 98 34.55 -9.99 17.65
CA GLU A 98 34.74 -9.67 16.22
C GLU A 98 34.27 -10.83 15.32
N ALA A 99 34.54 -12.09 15.70
CA ALA A 99 34.03 -13.26 14.98
C ALA A 99 32.49 -13.34 15.01
N ALA A 100 31.85 -13.07 16.15
CA ALA A 100 30.39 -13.04 16.28
C ALA A 100 29.76 -11.93 15.43
N LYS A 101 30.38 -10.74 15.41
CA LYS A 101 29.93 -9.62 14.59
C LYS A 101 30.11 -9.91 13.10
N ALA A 102 31.25 -10.47 12.69
CA ALA A 102 31.49 -10.89 11.31
C ALA A 102 30.49 -11.98 10.88
N ALA A 103 30.17 -12.93 11.75
CA ALA A 103 29.15 -13.95 11.50
C ALA A 103 27.74 -13.36 11.40
N GLU A 104 27.37 -12.39 12.24
CA GLU A 104 26.09 -11.69 12.17
C GLU A 104 25.98 -10.84 10.89
N GLU A 105 27.06 -10.14 10.51
CA GLU A 105 27.12 -9.36 9.27
C GLU A 105 27.08 -10.26 8.03
N ALA A 106 27.76 -11.41 8.03
CA ALA A 106 27.69 -12.40 6.95
C ALA A 106 26.27 -12.97 6.82
N LYS A 107 25.60 -13.29 7.94
CA LYS A 107 24.19 -13.70 7.95
C LYS A 107 23.27 -12.61 7.39
N LYS A 108 23.47 -11.34 7.80
CA LYS A 108 22.70 -10.20 7.28
C LYS A 108 22.92 -9.98 5.78
N LYS A 109 24.14 -10.10 5.29
CA LYS A 109 24.45 -10.00 3.85
C LYS A 109 23.79 -11.14 3.07
N ALA A 110 23.96 -12.39 3.51
CA ALA A 110 23.33 -13.55 2.89
C ALA A 110 21.79 -13.49 2.91
N MET A 111 21.19 -12.89 3.95
CA MET A 111 19.74 -12.69 4.04
C MET A 111 19.26 -11.56 3.14
N LYS A 112 20.04 -10.47 3.01
CA LYS A 112 19.74 -9.36 2.09
C LYS A 112 19.81 -9.78 0.63
N ASP A 113 20.78 -10.61 0.26
CA ASP A 113 20.94 -11.09 -1.12
C ASP A 113 19.76 -11.94 -1.59
N LYS A 114 19.00 -12.53 -0.66
CA LYS A 114 17.76 -13.27 -0.96
C LYS A 114 16.50 -12.41 -0.88
N HIS A 115 16.58 -11.19 -0.35
CA HIS A 115 15.39 -10.36 -0.14
C HIS A 115 14.96 -9.69 -1.45
N ILE A 116 13.78 -10.06 -1.94
CA ILE A 116 13.22 -9.49 -3.16
C ILE A 116 12.50 -8.18 -2.84
N ASP A 117 12.51 -7.21 -3.76
CA ASP A 117 11.66 -6.02 -3.62
C ASP A 117 10.18 -6.36 -3.86
N TRP A 118 9.50 -6.76 -2.78
CA TRP A 118 8.09 -7.15 -2.79
C TRP A 118 7.15 -6.03 -3.28
N ARG A 119 7.53 -4.76 -3.10
CA ARG A 119 6.62 -3.63 -3.37
C ARG A 119 6.24 -3.54 -4.84
N HIS A 120 7.17 -3.92 -5.71
CA HIS A 120 7.06 -3.86 -7.17
C HIS A 120 7.02 -5.25 -7.82
N HIS A 121 6.97 -6.31 -7.02
CA HIS A 121 6.91 -7.67 -7.50
C HIS A 121 5.50 -8.03 -8.01
N PRO A 122 5.36 -8.78 -9.12
CA PRO A 122 4.06 -9.20 -9.66
C PRO A 122 3.35 -10.19 -8.74
N ALA A 123 4.08 -11.00 -7.96
CA ALA A 123 3.49 -11.90 -6.96
C ALA A 123 2.56 -11.16 -5.99
N LYS A 124 2.89 -9.90 -5.66
CA LYS A 124 2.05 -9.06 -4.82
C LYS A 124 0.72 -8.71 -5.50
N GLU A 125 0.74 -8.43 -6.80
CA GLU A 125 -0.46 -8.06 -7.57
C GLU A 125 -1.41 -9.25 -7.72
N ILE A 126 -0.86 -10.44 -8.02
CA ILE A 126 -1.61 -11.69 -8.06
C ILE A 126 -2.23 -11.98 -6.68
N LEU A 127 -1.44 -11.86 -5.61
CA LEU A 127 -1.95 -12.05 -4.25
C LEU A 127 -3.02 -11.01 -3.89
N ASP A 128 -2.86 -9.76 -4.32
CA ASP A 128 -3.84 -8.70 -4.06
C ASP A 128 -5.17 -8.98 -4.79
N GLU A 129 -5.13 -9.46 -6.05
CA GLU A 129 -6.31 -9.88 -6.82
C GLU A 129 -7.01 -11.08 -6.19
N ASP A 130 -6.26 -12.08 -5.75
CA ASP A 130 -6.85 -13.28 -5.14
C ASP A 130 -7.52 -12.99 -3.78
N LEU A 131 -7.14 -11.90 -3.11
CA LEU A 131 -7.76 -11.43 -1.87
C LEU A 131 -8.96 -10.50 -2.10
N GLU A 132 -9.24 -10.08 -3.34
CA GLU A 132 -10.41 -9.28 -3.73
C GLU A 132 -11.66 -10.15 -3.90
N GLN A 133 -12.85 -9.53 -4.09
CA GLN A 133 -14.16 -10.18 -4.00
C GLN A 133 -14.38 -11.37 -4.95
N ASP A 134 -13.65 -11.43 -6.05
CA ASP A 134 -13.71 -12.50 -7.05
C ASP A 134 -12.55 -13.50 -6.96
N GLY A 135 -11.64 -13.31 -5.99
CA GLY A 135 -10.45 -14.13 -5.81
C GLY A 135 -10.68 -15.36 -4.93
N TRP A 136 -9.89 -16.42 -5.14
CA TRP A 136 -10.06 -17.68 -4.41
C TRP A 136 -9.65 -17.61 -2.93
N LEU A 137 -8.91 -16.56 -2.52
CA LEU A 137 -8.58 -16.28 -1.11
C LEU A 137 -9.61 -15.36 -0.44
N TYR A 138 -10.66 -14.92 -1.15
CA TYR A 138 -11.66 -14.03 -0.58
C TYR A 138 -12.38 -14.66 0.61
N GLY A 139 -12.36 -13.96 1.74
CA GLY A 139 -12.99 -14.44 2.97
C GLY A 139 -12.24 -15.53 3.72
N GLN A 140 -11.09 -15.99 3.21
CA GLN A 140 -10.31 -17.08 3.79
C GLN A 140 -9.18 -16.54 4.68
N ASP A 141 -9.51 -16.13 5.89
CA ASP A 141 -8.57 -15.44 6.79
C ASP A 141 -7.59 -16.37 7.53
N ASN A 142 -7.89 -17.67 7.61
CA ASN A 142 -7.15 -18.63 8.42
C ASN A 142 -6.35 -19.65 7.59
N LEU A 143 -6.09 -19.36 6.32
CA LEU A 143 -5.31 -20.26 5.46
C LEU A 143 -3.84 -20.30 5.87
N ASP A 144 -3.27 -21.51 5.86
CA ASP A 144 -1.84 -21.68 6.06
C ASP A 144 -1.07 -21.08 4.88
N ALA A 145 -0.12 -20.19 5.19
CA ALA A 145 0.70 -19.52 4.20
C ALA A 145 1.49 -20.53 3.36
N LYS A 146 1.91 -21.65 3.95
CA LYS A 146 2.64 -22.69 3.23
C LYS A 146 1.79 -23.36 2.16
N LEU A 147 0.55 -23.71 2.49
CA LEU A 147 -0.38 -24.28 1.54
C LEU A 147 -0.63 -23.33 0.35
N VAL A 148 -0.89 -22.04 0.65
CA VAL A 148 -1.14 -21.03 -0.38
C VAL A 148 0.09 -20.85 -1.28
N TYR A 149 1.29 -20.82 -0.69
CA TYR A 149 2.54 -20.73 -1.42
C TYR A 149 2.75 -21.94 -2.36
N ASP A 150 2.50 -23.14 -1.86
CA ASP A 150 2.60 -24.37 -2.65
C ASP A 150 1.61 -24.40 -3.82
N VAL A 151 0.40 -23.86 -3.64
CA VAL A 151 -0.57 -23.69 -4.73
C VAL A 151 -0.02 -22.75 -5.79
N TYR A 152 0.57 -21.60 -5.40
CA TYR A 152 1.18 -20.67 -6.35
C TYR A 152 2.37 -21.26 -7.10
N LEU A 153 3.17 -22.11 -6.47
CA LEU A 153 4.28 -22.80 -7.12
C LEU A 153 3.82 -23.88 -8.12
N ARG A 154 2.59 -24.39 -7.99
CA ARG A 154 2.02 -25.42 -8.89
C ARG A 154 1.08 -24.85 -9.95
N SER A 155 0.67 -23.58 -9.82
CA SER A 155 -0.26 -22.94 -10.74
C SER A 155 0.46 -22.29 -11.92
N GLU A 156 -0.31 -21.71 -12.85
CA GLU A 156 0.20 -20.91 -13.98
C GLU A 156 1.05 -19.70 -13.55
N HIS A 157 1.00 -19.35 -12.25
CA HIS A 157 1.74 -18.24 -11.69
C HIS A 157 3.11 -18.63 -11.10
N ALA A 158 3.51 -19.90 -11.19
CA ALA A 158 4.76 -20.40 -10.62
C ALA A 158 5.98 -19.54 -10.99
N GLU A 159 6.03 -19.06 -12.24
CA GLU A 159 7.09 -18.17 -12.75
C GLU A 159 7.33 -16.91 -11.89
N PHE A 160 6.29 -16.42 -11.21
CA PHE A 160 6.36 -15.22 -10.37
C PHE A 160 6.67 -15.54 -8.91
N PHE A 161 6.59 -16.79 -8.47
CA PHE A 161 6.77 -17.17 -7.08
C PHE A 161 8.03 -17.98 -6.83
N ILE A 162 8.61 -18.64 -7.84
CA ILE A 162 9.84 -19.46 -7.72
C ILE A 162 10.99 -18.73 -7.03
N ASP A 163 11.20 -17.45 -7.36
CA ASP A 163 12.32 -16.67 -6.82
C ASP A 163 12.03 -16.11 -5.42
N VAL A 164 10.77 -16.10 -4.96
CA VAL A 164 10.37 -15.48 -3.71
C VAL A 164 10.74 -16.38 -2.53
N PRO A 165 11.53 -15.92 -1.55
CA PRO A 165 11.75 -16.71 -0.34
C PRO A 165 10.46 -16.92 0.45
N PHE A 166 10.21 -18.14 0.91
CA PHE A 166 9.00 -18.47 1.66
C PHE A 166 8.79 -17.57 2.90
N ASP A 167 9.83 -17.33 3.70
CA ASP A 167 9.75 -16.46 4.89
C ASP A 167 9.24 -15.05 4.56
N GLN A 168 9.69 -14.52 3.41
CA GLN A 168 9.26 -13.23 2.91
C GLN A 168 7.81 -13.29 2.41
N PHE A 169 7.45 -14.35 1.68
CA PHE A 169 6.07 -14.58 1.26
C PHE A 169 5.13 -14.66 2.46
N GLU A 170 5.40 -15.51 3.45
CA GLU A 170 4.57 -15.72 4.64
C GLU A 170 4.33 -14.42 5.39
N THR A 171 5.39 -13.64 5.64
CA THR A 171 5.29 -12.36 6.35
C THR A 171 4.40 -11.37 5.58
N ASN A 172 4.54 -11.31 4.26
CA ASN A 172 3.74 -10.41 3.43
C ASN A 172 2.30 -10.90 3.27
N PHE A 173 2.10 -12.21 3.14
CA PHE A 173 0.79 -12.86 3.05
C PHE A 173 -0.05 -12.55 4.28
N LYS A 174 0.46 -12.81 5.49
CA LYS A 174 -0.26 -12.50 6.75
C LYS A 174 -0.66 -11.03 6.83
N LYS A 175 0.28 -10.12 6.55
CA LYS A 175 0.01 -8.67 6.51
C LYS A 175 -1.07 -8.28 5.50
N LYS A 176 -1.14 -8.97 4.35
CA LYS A 176 -2.12 -8.71 3.29
C LYS A 176 -3.49 -9.25 3.66
N VAL A 177 -3.56 -10.45 4.21
CA VAL A 177 -4.77 -11.06 4.76
C VAL A 177 -5.35 -10.16 5.86
N ASP A 178 -4.55 -9.76 6.84
CA ASP A 178 -4.98 -8.86 7.93
C ASP A 178 -5.58 -7.54 7.39
N ARG A 179 -4.90 -6.92 6.41
CA ARG A 179 -5.41 -5.70 5.77
C ARG A 179 -6.66 -5.94 4.95
N ALA A 180 -6.79 -7.09 4.29
CA ALA A 180 -7.99 -7.46 3.55
C ALA A 180 -9.17 -7.68 4.50
N ALA A 181 -8.95 -8.37 5.62
CA ALA A 181 -9.94 -8.55 6.68
C ALA A 181 -10.39 -7.21 7.28
N GLN A 182 -9.46 -6.31 7.62
CA GLN A 182 -9.78 -4.97 8.12
C GLN A 182 -10.56 -4.14 7.09
N ARG A 183 -10.19 -4.20 5.81
CA ARG A 183 -10.93 -3.53 4.73
C ARG A 183 -12.35 -4.07 4.62
N ARG A 184 -12.52 -5.39 4.62
CA ARG A 184 -13.85 -6.03 4.58
C ARG A 184 -14.72 -5.65 5.78
N ALA A 185 -14.17 -5.71 6.99
CA ALA A 185 -14.89 -5.31 8.20
C ALA A 185 -15.35 -3.85 8.13
N ARG A 186 -14.48 -2.95 7.65
CA ARG A 186 -14.83 -1.55 7.42
C ARG A 186 -15.91 -1.40 6.35
N SER A 187 -15.77 -2.08 5.21
CA SER A 187 -16.77 -2.03 4.14
C SER A 187 -18.13 -2.56 4.58
N ALA A 188 -18.17 -3.61 5.41
CA ALA A 188 -19.41 -4.12 6.00
C ALA A 188 -20.07 -3.08 6.91
N GLN A 189 -19.30 -2.44 7.79
CA GLN A 189 -19.78 -1.37 8.66
C GLN A 189 -20.28 -0.15 7.86
N GLU A 190 -19.54 0.28 6.84
CA GLU A 190 -19.94 1.37 5.95
C GLU A 190 -21.21 1.01 5.15
N GLU A 191 -21.37 -0.25 4.74
CA GLU A 191 -22.59 -0.74 4.08
C GLU A 191 -23.80 -0.69 5.02
N GLU A 192 -23.63 -1.08 6.29
CA GLU A 192 -24.68 -0.98 7.32
C GLU A 192 -25.08 0.48 7.56
N TRP A 193 -24.11 1.39 7.69
CA TRP A 193 -24.38 2.82 7.80
C TRP A 193 -25.11 3.37 6.57
N MET A 194 -24.70 2.97 5.36
CA MET A 194 -25.40 3.34 4.13
C MET A 194 -26.80 2.75 4.04
N LYS A 195 -27.03 1.50 4.48
CA LYS A 195 -28.38 0.90 4.53
C LYS A 195 -29.28 1.65 5.51
N HIS A 196 -28.75 2.00 6.67
CA HIS A 196 -29.45 2.82 7.66
C HIS A 196 -29.81 4.20 7.09
N ASP A 197 -28.85 4.89 6.48
CA ASP A 197 -29.08 6.21 5.87
C ASP A 197 -30.11 6.15 4.73
N ARG A 198 -30.04 5.13 3.88
CA ARG A 198 -31.05 4.88 2.83
C ARG A 198 -32.45 4.60 3.37
N LYS A 199 -32.56 4.06 4.59
CA LYS A 199 -33.86 3.84 5.25
C LYS A 199 -34.45 5.17 5.75
N LEU A 200 -33.62 6.08 6.26
CA LEU A 200 -34.04 7.41 6.69
C LEU A 200 -34.34 8.33 5.49
N TYR A 201 -33.50 8.26 4.46
CA TYR A 201 -33.58 9.11 3.27
C TYR A 201 -33.70 8.24 2.01
N PRO A 202 -34.87 7.65 1.75
CA PRO A 202 -35.06 6.82 0.57
C PRO A 202 -34.82 7.66 -0.70
N ARG A 203 -34.06 7.09 -1.64
CA ARG A 203 -33.83 7.74 -2.94
C ARG A 203 -35.18 7.89 -3.66
N LYS A 204 -35.52 9.12 -4.04
CA LYS A 204 -36.73 9.41 -4.81
C LYS A 204 -36.62 8.79 -6.21
N THR A 205 -37.66 8.07 -6.63
CA THR A 205 -37.75 7.44 -7.96
C THR A 205 -37.96 8.45 -9.07
N HIS A 206 -38.55 9.60 -8.74
CA HIS A 206 -38.81 10.70 -9.65
C HIS A 206 -38.09 11.96 -9.19
N ASN A 207 -37.70 12.80 -10.15
CA ASN A 207 -37.13 14.11 -9.85
C ASN A 207 -38.23 15.09 -9.39
N ALA A 208 -37.85 16.32 -9.04
CA ALA A 208 -38.80 17.36 -8.62
C ALA A 208 -39.82 17.76 -9.71
N ARG A 209 -39.58 17.36 -10.98
CA ARG A 209 -40.48 17.60 -12.12
C ARG A 209 -41.42 16.41 -12.38
N GLY A 210 -41.34 15.35 -11.58
CA GLY A 210 -42.12 14.12 -11.77
C GLY A 210 -41.60 13.19 -12.86
N GLU A 211 -40.39 13.42 -13.39
CA GLU A 211 -39.79 12.54 -14.40
C GLU A 211 -39.03 11.38 -13.72
N PRO A 212 -39.07 10.17 -14.28
CA PRO A 212 -38.37 9.02 -13.72
C PRO A 212 -36.85 9.22 -13.77
N VAL A 213 -36.16 8.86 -12.68
CA VAL A 213 -34.69 8.92 -12.59
C VAL A 213 -34.10 7.62 -13.13
N PHE A 214 -33.39 7.70 -14.25
CA PHE A 214 -32.79 6.52 -14.92
C PHE A 214 -31.98 5.62 -13.99
N ASP A 215 -31.24 6.18 -13.03
CA ASP A 215 -30.41 5.41 -12.09
C ASP A 215 -31.21 4.54 -11.11
N MET A 216 -32.52 4.78 -10.97
CA MET A 216 -33.43 4.01 -10.11
C MET A 216 -34.15 2.89 -10.87
N ASP A 217 -34.15 2.91 -12.21
CA ASP A 217 -34.78 1.90 -13.05
C ASP A 217 -33.77 0.82 -13.43
N ILE A 218 -33.85 -0.30 -12.70
CA ILE A 218 -32.92 -1.41 -12.82
C ILE A 218 -33.02 -2.05 -14.21
N GLU A 219 -34.23 -2.19 -14.76
CA GLU A 219 -34.49 -2.81 -16.06
C GLU A 219 -33.85 -2.01 -17.19
N ALA A 220 -34.07 -0.68 -17.21
CA ALA A 220 -33.47 0.20 -18.21
C ALA A 220 -31.93 0.18 -18.13
N LYS A 221 -31.38 0.15 -16.92
CA LYS A 221 -29.93 0.15 -16.70
C LYS A 221 -29.28 -1.16 -17.13
N GLU A 222 -29.88 -2.30 -16.80
CA GLU A 222 -29.37 -3.62 -17.20
C GLU A 222 -29.47 -3.82 -18.72
N THR A 223 -30.59 -3.42 -19.32
CA THR A 223 -30.77 -3.45 -20.78
C THR A 223 -29.71 -2.59 -21.47
N LEU A 224 -29.42 -1.39 -20.94
CA LEU A 224 -28.40 -0.51 -21.52
C LEU A 224 -27.00 -1.14 -21.41
N ARG A 225 -26.67 -1.76 -20.27
CA ARG A 225 -25.40 -2.46 -20.10
C ARG A 225 -25.26 -3.63 -21.06
N TYR A 226 -26.34 -4.37 -21.30
CA TYR A 226 -26.38 -5.42 -22.31
C TYR A 226 -26.13 -4.83 -23.70
N ASP A 227 -26.89 -3.82 -24.10
CA ASP A 227 -26.77 -3.21 -25.43
C ASP A 227 -25.36 -2.64 -25.68
N VAL A 228 -24.73 -2.02 -24.67
CA VAL A 228 -23.35 -1.55 -24.76
C VAL A 228 -22.33 -2.70 -24.81
N LYS A 229 -22.55 -3.78 -24.04
CA LYS A 229 -21.70 -4.98 -24.07
C LYS A 229 -21.68 -5.63 -25.47
N TYR A 230 -22.81 -5.68 -26.15
CA TYR A 230 -22.94 -6.19 -27.52
C TYR A 230 -22.68 -5.14 -28.61
N LYS A 231 -22.18 -3.95 -28.22
CA LYS A 231 -21.85 -2.83 -29.13
C LYS A 231 -23.01 -2.37 -30.00
N LEU A 232 -24.25 -2.54 -29.54
CA LEU A 232 -25.43 -2.10 -30.29
C LEU A 232 -25.45 -0.57 -30.42
N ASN A 233 -24.95 0.12 -29.39
CA ASN A 233 -24.76 1.57 -29.37
C ASN A 233 -23.73 2.10 -30.39
N GLU A 234 -22.88 1.23 -30.96
CA GLU A 234 -21.96 1.59 -32.05
C GLU A 234 -22.60 1.35 -33.43
N ARG A 235 -23.58 0.45 -33.50
CA ARG A 235 -24.27 0.07 -34.74
C ARG A 235 -25.49 0.93 -35.04
N MET A 236 -26.14 1.45 -33.99
CA MET A 236 -27.38 2.23 -34.09
C MET A 236 -27.20 3.62 -33.49
N LEU A 237 -27.96 4.58 -34.00
CA LEU A 237 -28.01 5.91 -33.40
C LEU A 237 -28.70 5.85 -32.02
N PRO A 238 -28.34 6.73 -31.06
CA PRO A 238 -29.01 6.80 -29.78
C PRO A 238 -30.54 6.90 -29.85
N GLN A 239 -31.06 7.58 -30.88
CA GLN A 239 -32.50 7.70 -31.13
C GLN A 239 -33.13 6.39 -31.59
N GLU A 240 -32.48 5.66 -32.48
CA GLU A 240 -32.97 4.36 -32.95
C GLU A 240 -32.94 3.35 -31.81
N LEU A 241 -31.86 3.34 -31.00
CA LEU A 241 -31.75 2.47 -29.84
C LEU A 241 -32.82 2.78 -28.78
N HIS A 242 -33.12 4.06 -28.58
CA HIS A 242 -34.20 4.53 -27.69
C HIS A 242 -35.57 4.04 -28.14
N GLN A 243 -35.85 4.06 -29.44
CA GLN A 243 -37.11 3.59 -30.02
C GLN A 243 -37.18 2.05 -30.10
N TYR A 244 -36.04 1.38 -30.23
CA TYR A 244 -35.95 -0.07 -30.39
C TYR A 244 -36.38 -0.84 -29.13
N ARG A 245 -36.09 -0.31 -27.93
CA ARG A 245 -36.50 -0.92 -26.65
C ARG A 245 -37.57 -0.05 -26.00
N GLU A 246 -38.75 -0.62 -25.77
CA GLU A 246 -39.85 0.07 -25.09
C GLU A 246 -39.45 0.59 -23.68
N VAL A 247 -38.57 -0.14 -22.99
CA VAL A 247 -38.04 0.22 -21.66
C VAL A 247 -37.44 1.64 -21.63
N TYR A 248 -36.82 2.08 -22.72
CA TYR A 248 -36.21 3.42 -22.80
C TYR A 248 -37.21 4.52 -23.09
N GLY A 249 -38.39 4.20 -23.64
CA GLY A 249 -39.43 5.16 -24.00
C GLY A 249 -39.92 6.03 -22.83
N LYS A 250 -39.73 5.55 -21.59
CA LYS A 250 -40.01 6.29 -20.34
C LYS A 250 -39.13 7.54 -20.15
N TYR A 251 -37.96 7.56 -20.78
CA TYR A 251 -36.95 8.61 -20.60
C TYR A 251 -36.90 9.56 -21.79
N LYS A 252 -36.61 10.83 -21.52
CA LYS A 252 -36.29 11.80 -22.56
C LYS A 252 -35.02 11.38 -23.31
N LEU A 253 -35.04 11.53 -24.62
CA LEU A 253 -33.95 11.13 -25.51
C LEU A 253 -32.59 11.73 -25.10
N ASP A 254 -32.57 13.00 -24.66
CA ASP A 254 -31.33 13.67 -24.24
C ASP A 254 -30.70 13.02 -23.00
N ILE A 255 -31.52 12.69 -21.99
CA ILE A 255 -31.05 11.98 -20.79
C ILE A 255 -30.53 10.59 -21.17
N PHE A 256 -31.28 9.85 -21.98
CA PHE A 256 -30.88 8.52 -22.42
C PHE A 256 -29.56 8.54 -23.21
N ARG A 257 -29.39 9.51 -24.13
CA ARG A 257 -28.16 9.70 -24.90
C ARG A 257 -26.95 9.90 -23.99
N GLN A 258 -27.07 10.72 -22.94
CA GLN A 258 -25.99 10.92 -21.98
C GLN A 258 -25.63 9.63 -21.23
N ARG A 259 -26.63 8.79 -20.90
CA ARG A 259 -26.40 7.49 -20.23
C ARG A 259 -25.66 6.50 -21.10
N ILE A 260 -25.97 6.43 -22.40
CA ILE A 260 -25.19 5.64 -23.37
C ILE A 260 -23.71 6.05 -23.32
N TYR A 261 -23.44 7.36 -23.39
CA TYR A 261 -22.06 7.86 -23.38
C TYR A 261 -21.33 7.61 -22.05
N GLN A 262 -22.02 7.71 -20.93
CA GLN A 262 -21.46 7.39 -19.61
C GLN A 262 -21.07 5.91 -19.51
N GLU A 263 -21.95 4.99 -19.89
CA GLU A 263 -21.67 3.55 -19.86
C GLU A 263 -20.57 3.16 -20.87
N ALA A 264 -20.57 3.73 -22.08
CA ALA A 264 -19.50 3.53 -23.04
C ALA A 264 -18.14 4.02 -22.51
N ARG A 265 -18.10 5.19 -21.84
CA ARG A 265 -16.88 5.72 -21.20
C ARG A 265 -16.40 4.81 -20.08
N ARG A 266 -17.31 4.31 -19.25
CA ARG A 266 -17.00 3.35 -18.18
C ARG A 266 -16.36 2.08 -18.74
N ASN A 267 -16.92 1.50 -19.79
CA ASN A 267 -16.35 0.31 -20.42
C ASN A 267 -14.96 0.57 -21.02
N LYS A 268 -14.75 1.71 -21.68
CA LYS A 268 -13.41 2.10 -22.16
C LYS A 268 -12.40 2.21 -21.03
N PHE A 269 -12.80 2.78 -19.89
CA PHE A 269 -11.94 2.90 -18.72
C PHE A 269 -11.59 1.53 -18.11
N LEU A 270 -12.56 0.62 -17.99
CA LEU A 270 -12.30 -0.75 -17.53
C LEU A 270 -11.34 -1.49 -18.45
N ASN A 271 -11.54 -1.40 -19.77
CA ASN A 271 -10.64 -2.00 -20.75
C ASN A 271 -9.21 -1.42 -20.66
N TRP A 272 -9.09 -0.11 -20.44
CA TRP A 272 -7.79 0.55 -20.25
C TRP A 272 -7.08 0.07 -18.98
N LEU A 273 -7.81 -0.08 -17.86
CA LEU A 273 -7.25 -0.64 -16.61
C LEU A 273 -6.72 -2.05 -16.84
N GLU A 274 -7.51 -2.89 -17.51
CA GLU A 274 -7.10 -4.27 -17.79
C GLU A 274 -5.90 -4.33 -18.72
N GLN A 275 -5.89 -3.52 -19.78
CA GLN A 275 -4.73 -3.38 -20.65
C GLN A 275 -3.48 -2.96 -19.85
N LYS A 276 -3.60 -2.01 -18.91
CA LYS A 276 -2.47 -1.57 -18.08
C LYS A 276 -1.94 -2.67 -17.16
N ARG A 277 -2.81 -3.52 -16.59
CA ARG A 277 -2.39 -4.70 -15.81
C ARG A 277 -1.64 -5.70 -16.68
N ILE A 278 -2.16 -6.01 -17.86
CA ILE A 278 -1.53 -6.92 -18.83
C ILE A 278 -0.16 -6.39 -19.26
N GLU A 279 -0.06 -5.12 -19.65
CA GLU A 279 1.20 -4.47 -20.04
C GLU A 279 2.27 -4.60 -18.94
N LYS A 280 1.88 -4.38 -17.69
CA LYS A 280 2.79 -4.50 -16.54
C LYS A 280 3.26 -5.94 -16.33
N ARG A 281 2.37 -6.94 -16.43
CA ARG A 281 2.73 -8.37 -16.33
C ARG A 281 3.68 -8.79 -17.45
N VAL A 282 3.42 -8.36 -18.68
CA VAL A 282 4.29 -8.62 -19.85
C VAL A 282 5.67 -7.97 -19.67
N ALA A 283 5.73 -6.72 -19.22
CA ALA A 283 6.98 -6.04 -18.94
C ALA A 283 7.81 -6.79 -17.88
N TYR A 284 7.16 -7.30 -16.83
CA TYR A 284 7.83 -8.13 -15.84
C TYR A 284 8.34 -9.44 -16.42
N ARG A 285 7.52 -10.19 -17.18
CA ARG A 285 7.95 -11.44 -17.84
C ARG A 285 9.18 -11.22 -18.71
N LYS A 286 9.20 -10.14 -19.49
CA LYS A 286 10.36 -9.76 -20.32
C LYS A 286 11.60 -9.46 -19.46
N ALA A 287 11.44 -8.74 -18.36
CA ALA A 287 12.53 -8.45 -17.43
C ALA A 287 13.07 -9.72 -16.73
N ALA A 288 12.17 -10.61 -16.31
CA ALA A 288 12.52 -11.90 -15.70
C ALA A 288 13.28 -12.80 -16.69
N ALA A 289 12.78 -12.94 -17.92
CA ALA A 289 13.45 -13.69 -18.98
C ALA A 289 14.84 -13.12 -19.30
N ALA A 290 14.98 -11.80 -19.36
CA ALA A 290 16.28 -11.15 -19.58
C ALA A 290 17.26 -11.39 -18.42
N LYS A 291 16.80 -11.39 -17.17
CA LYS A 291 17.62 -11.72 -16.00
C LYS A 291 18.04 -13.19 -16.02
N ALA A 292 17.11 -14.11 -16.33
CA ALA A 292 17.39 -15.53 -16.46
C ALA A 292 18.42 -15.83 -17.56
N ALA A 293 18.29 -15.19 -18.73
CA ALA A 293 19.26 -15.32 -19.82
C ALA A 293 20.67 -14.82 -19.42
N LYS A 294 20.77 -13.68 -18.73
CA LYS A 294 22.05 -13.17 -18.21
C LYS A 294 22.68 -14.09 -17.17
N LYS A 295 21.86 -14.68 -16.29
CA LYS A 295 22.32 -15.66 -15.29
C LYS A 295 22.84 -16.92 -15.97
N ALA A 296 22.10 -17.47 -16.94
CA ALA A 296 22.53 -18.64 -17.71
C ALA A 296 23.81 -18.39 -18.52
N GLU A 297 23.98 -17.20 -19.11
CA GLU A 297 25.22 -16.81 -19.78
C GLU A 297 26.40 -16.72 -18.80
N ALA A 298 26.19 -16.15 -17.62
CA ALA A 298 27.21 -16.06 -16.57
C ALA A 298 27.61 -17.46 -16.04
N GLU A 299 26.65 -18.34 -15.80
CA GLU A 299 26.88 -19.74 -15.40
C GLU A 299 27.61 -20.52 -16.49
N ALA A 300 27.24 -20.35 -17.76
CA ALA A 300 27.94 -20.97 -18.88
C ALA A 300 29.39 -20.47 -19.01
N LYS A 301 29.65 -19.18 -18.80
CA LYS A 301 31.01 -18.61 -18.77
C LYS A 301 31.81 -19.13 -17.58
N ALA A 302 31.21 -19.23 -16.40
CA ALA A 302 31.84 -19.79 -15.21
C ALA A 302 32.20 -21.27 -15.41
N ALA A 303 31.29 -22.06 -15.98
CA ALA A 303 31.53 -23.47 -16.28
C ALA A 303 32.65 -23.67 -17.33
N LYS A 304 32.71 -22.82 -18.36
CA LYS A 304 33.82 -22.84 -19.34
C LYS A 304 35.15 -22.48 -18.69
N LYS A 305 35.17 -21.47 -17.81
CA LYS A 305 36.37 -21.07 -17.07
C LYS A 305 36.87 -22.18 -16.14
N ALA A 306 35.96 -22.81 -15.39
CA ALA A 306 36.30 -23.93 -14.50
C ALA A 306 36.90 -25.13 -15.26
N LYS A 307 36.34 -25.48 -16.42
CA LYS A 307 36.90 -26.55 -17.27
C LYS A 307 38.30 -26.21 -17.80
N ALA A 308 38.53 -24.96 -18.20
CA ALA A 308 39.85 -24.53 -18.67
C ALA A 308 40.90 -24.54 -17.54
N GLU A 309 40.51 -24.22 -16.30
CA GLU A 309 41.41 -24.28 -15.14
C GLU A 309 41.73 -25.73 -14.74
N GLU A 310 40.79 -26.67 -14.90
CA GLU A 310 41.01 -28.09 -14.66
C GLU A 310 41.98 -28.72 -15.68
N GLU A 311 41.83 -28.42 -16.97
CA GLU A 311 42.73 -28.91 -18.03
C GLU A 311 44.17 -28.37 -17.93
N VAL A 312 44.39 -27.20 -17.33
CA VAL A 312 45.73 -26.63 -17.14
C VAL A 312 46.45 -27.22 -15.92
N SER A 313 45.73 -27.94 -15.05
CA SER A 313 46.27 -28.55 -13.83
C SER A 313 46.68 -30.02 -13.97
N LEU A 314 46.41 -30.64 -15.11
CA LEU A 314 46.79 -32.00 -15.50
C LEU A 314 48.04 -32.00 -16.38
#